data_AF-K9S6U4-F1
#
_entry.id   AF-K9S6U4-F1
#
_cell.length_a   1.000
_cell.length_b   1.000
_cell.length_c   1.000
_cell.angle_alpha   90.00
_cell.angle_beta   90.00
_cell.angle_gamma   90.00
#
_symmetry.space_group_name_H-M   'P 1'
#
loop_
_entity.id
_entity.type
_entity.pdbx_description
1 polymer ?
#
loop_
_entity_poly.entity_id
_entity_poly.type
_entity_poly.pdbx_seq_one_letter_code
_entity_poly.pdbx_strand_id
1 'polypeptide(L)'
;MGYQGSLRSLRCIRQYQRRSMSRQQLALVYLDLDGFKAINDTYGHEAGDQLLVTVAQRMKQTLREGDTITRLGGDEFVAVLLNCNQGSSAASFQRLLEAASQPVQLNGSVMHVSASLGVTFYPQANCVDTEQLLNQADQAMYQAKLSGKNRYYIFKQDGIDIAAPLLQISVPQSWAND
;
A
#
# COMPACT_ATOMS: atom_id res chain seq x y z
N MET A 1 -8.53 -18.22 7.10
CA MET A 1 -7.39 -18.53 8.00
C MET A 1 -6.88 -17.22 8.56
N GLY A 2 -6.77 -17.14 9.88
CA GLY A 2 -6.82 -15.89 10.65
C GLY A 2 -5.63 -14.95 10.47
N TYR A 3 -5.94 -13.67 10.25
CA TYR A 3 -5.01 -12.56 10.12
C TYR A 3 -4.33 -12.22 11.45
N GLN A 4 -3.19 -12.84 11.77
CA GLN A 4 -2.43 -12.49 13.00
C GLN A 4 -1.68 -11.15 12.87
N GLY A 5 -1.35 -10.69 11.66
CA GLY A 5 -0.79 -9.36 11.39
C GLY A 5 -1.80 -8.20 11.53
N SER A 6 -3.09 -8.51 11.48
CA SER A 6 -4.19 -7.53 11.51
C SER A 6 -4.30 -6.80 12.86
N LEU A 7 -3.90 -7.44 13.97
CA LEU A 7 -4.14 -6.90 15.31
C LEU A 7 -3.43 -5.57 15.60
N ARG A 8 -2.27 -5.26 14.99
CA ARG A 8 -1.57 -3.98 15.25
C ARG A 8 -2.24 -2.80 14.55
N SER A 9 -2.59 -2.95 13.28
CA SER A 9 -3.30 -1.91 12.52
C SER A 9 -4.74 -1.71 13.02
N LEU A 10 -5.44 -2.81 13.33
CA LEU A 10 -6.75 -2.76 13.98
C LEU A 10 -6.68 -2.08 15.35
N ARG A 11 -5.64 -2.36 16.14
CA ARG A 11 -5.42 -1.72 17.44
C ARG A 11 -5.13 -0.23 17.28
N CYS A 12 -4.39 0.18 16.25
CA CYS A 12 -4.15 1.58 15.93
C CYS A 12 -5.48 2.30 15.65
N ILE A 13 -6.33 1.73 14.79
CA ILE A 13 -7.65 2.29 14.47
C ILE A 13 -8.54 2.35 15.72
N ARG A 14 -8.59 1.26 16.51
CA ARG A 14 -9.39 1.22 17.74
C ARG A 14 -8.89 2.19 18.80
N GLN A 15 -7.57 2.37 18.94
CA GLN A 15 -6.99 3.37 19.84
C GLN A 15 -7.26 4.78 19.35
N TYR A 16 -7.22 5.01 18.05
CA TYR A 16 -7.57 6.29 17.44
C TYR A 16 -9.04 6.64 17.68
N GLN A 17 -9.97 5.70 17.44
CA GLN A 17 -11.40 5.86 17.77
C GLN A 17 -11.65 6.23 19.23
N ARG A 18 -10.86 5.68 20.16
CA ARG A 18 -10.97 5.97 21.60
C ARG A 18 -10.37 7.31 22.01
N ARG A 19 -9.35 7.80 21.30
CA ARG A 19 -8.64 9.05 21.60
C ARG A 19 -9.26 10.26 20.91
N SER A 20 -9.87 10.04 19.75
CA SER A 20 -10.36 11.12 18.90
C SER A 20 -11.79 11.51 19.28
N MET A 21 -11.92 12.43 20.25
CA MET A 21 -13.09 13.30 20.39
C MET A 21 -13.07 14.43 19.33
N SER A 22 -11.94 14.60 18.61
CA SER A 22 -11.76 15.59 17.54
C SER A 22 -11.86 14.94 16.15
N ARG A 23 -12.42 15.64 15.17
CA ARG A 23 -12.68 15.19 13.77
C ARG A 23 -11.44 14.88 12.91
N GLN A 24 -10.33 14.41 13.48
CA GLN A 24 -9.15 14.10 12.68
C GLN A 24 -9.41 12.86 11.81
N GLN A 25 -9.04 12.97 10.53
CA GLN A 25 -9.23 11.93 9.53
C GLN A 25 -8.00 11.03 9.44
N LEU A 26 -8.21 9.74 9.23
CA LEU A 26 -7.17 8.78 8.90
C LEU A 26 -7.46 8.14 7.53
N ALA A 27 -6.40 7.64 6.90
CA ALA A 27 -6.50 6.77 5.74
C ALA A 27 -6.02 5.36 6.11
N LEU A 28 -6.83 4.34 5.83
CA LEU A 28 -6.39 2.96 5.81
C LEU A 28 -6.02 2.60 4.36
N VAL A 29 -4.80 2.11 4.18
CA VAL A 29 -4.24 1.75 2.88
C VAL A 29 -3.94 0.25 2.89
N TYR A 30 -4.54 -0.49 1.98
CA TYR A 30 -4.20 -1.87 1.67
C TYR A 30 -3.24 -1.88 0.48
N LEU A 31 -2.18 -2.66 0.56
CA LEU A 31 -1.14 -2.76 -0.47
C LEU A 31 -0.86 -4.22 -0.79
N ASP A 32 -0.58 -4.50 -2.05
CA ASP A 32 -0.12 -5.79 -2.55
C ASP A 32 0.98 -5.58 -3.60
N LEU A 33 2.04 -6.39 -3.55
CA LEU A 33 3.17 -6.27 -4.46
C LEU A 33 2.90 -6.98 -5.79
N ASP A 34 2.76 -6.17 -6.83
CA ASP A 34 2.58 -6.63 -8.19
C ASP A 34 3.85 -7.36 -8.71
N GLY A 35 3.67 -8.63 -9.09
CA GLY A 35 4.73 -9.45 -9.69
C GLY A 35 5.59 -10.21 -8.68
N PHE A 36 5.29 -10.14 -7.38
CA PHE A 36 6.07 -10.83 -6.35
C PHE A 36 6.18 -12.34 -6.55
N LYS A 37 5.10 -13.00 -6.99
CA LYS A 37 5.14 -14.43 -7.31
C LYS A 37 6.19 -14.76 -8.38
N ALA A 38 6.31 -13.93 -9.42
CA ALA A 38 7.29 -14.15 -10.48
C ALA A 38 8.74 -14.03 -9.96
N ILE A 39 8.97 -13.17 -8.96
CA ILE A 39 10.27 -13.10 -8.27
C ILE A 39 10.56 -14.42 -7.56
N ASN A 40 9.62 -14.96 -6.79
CA ASN A 40 9.80 -16.25 -6.11
C ASN A 40 10.05 -17.38 -7.11
N ASP A 41 9.26 -17.43 -8.19
CA ASP A 41 9.35 -18.49 -9.19
C ASP A 41 10.68 -18.42 -9.98
N THR A 42 11.28 -17.23 -10.13
CA THR A 42 12.54 -17.01 -10.89
C THR A 42 13.80 -17.09 -10.02
N TYR A 43 13.77 -16.49 -8.83
CA TYR A 43 14.95 -16.28 -7.98
C TYR A 43 14.90 -17.07 -6.68
N GLY A 44 13.80 -17.81 -6.43
CA GLY A 44 13.59 -18.58 -5.22
C GLY A 44 13.00 -17.78 -4.05
N HIS A 45 12.45 -18.51 -3.08
CA HIS A 45 11.78 -17.92 -1.92
C HIS A 45 12.70 -17.09 -1.03
N GLU A 46 13.98 -17.45 -0.92
CA GLU A 46 14.95 -16.67 -0.14
C GLU A 46 15.13 -15.25 -0.70
N ALA A 47 15.23 -15.13 -2.03
CA ALA A 47 15.28 -13.84 -2.70
C ALA A 47 13.99 -13.02 -2.49
N GLY A 48 12.84 -13.69 -2.57
CA GLY A 48 11.55 -13.06 -2.29
C GLY A 48 11.44 -12.53 -0.85
N ASP A 49 11.91 -13.29 0.13
CA ASP A 49 11.91 -12.87 1.54
C ASP A 49 12.79 -11.64 1.76
N GLN A 50 13.98 -11.61 1.15
CA GLN A 50 14.87 -10.45 1.24
C GLN A 50 14.30 -9.22 0.51
N LEU A 51 13.60 -9.43 -0.62
CA LEU A 51 12.87 -8.36 -1.30
C LEU A 51 11.76 -7.80 -0.41
N LEU A 52 10.98 -8.65 0.25
CA LEU A 52 9.92 -8.22 1.17
C LEU A 52 10.47 -7.40 2.33
N VAL A 53 11.61 -7.82 2.91
CA VAL A 53 12.28 -7.06 3.97
C VAL A 53 12.69 -5.68 3.46
N THR A 54 13.31 -5.62 2.29
CA THR A 54 13.78 -4.36 1.69
C THR A 54 12.62 -3.40 1.39
N VAL A 55 11.56 -3.90 0.75
CA VAL A 55 10.37 -3.11 0.40
C VAL A 55 9.65 -2.63 1.66
N ALA A 56 9.50 -3.49 2.67
CA ALA A 56 8.90 -3.10 3.95
C ALA A 56 9.70 -1.99 4.66
N GLN A 57 11.03 -2.05 4.64
CA GLN A 57 11.89 -1.01 5.19
C GLN A 57 11.75 0.31 4.45
N ARG A 58 11.75 0.29 3.11
CA ARG A 58 11.56 1.49 2.27
C ARG A 58 10.23 2.16 2.54
N MET A 59 9.13 1.40 2.52
CA MET A 59 7.81 1.94 2.84
C MET A 59 7.78 2.55 4.24
N LYS A 60 8.33 1.86 5.24
CA LYS A 60 8.40 2.37 6.62
C LYS A 60 9.16 3.70 6.73
N GLN A 61 10.24 3.89 5.97
CA GLN A 61 11.01 5.14 5.96
C GLN A 61 10.23 6.33 5.36
N THR A 62 9.21 6.07 4.54
CA THR A 62 8.34 7.14 4.00
C THR A 62 7.27 7.63 4.98
N LEU A 63 7.03 6.89 6.06
CA LEU A 63 5.96 7.18 7.01
C LEU A 63 6.36 8.28 7.99
N ARG A 64 5.38 9.10 8.38
CA ARG A 64 5.57 10.14 9.39
C ARG A 64 5.50 9.52 10.79
N GLU A 65 5.90 10.30 11.79
CA GLU A 65 5.68 9.91 13.17
C GLU A 65 4.17 9.71 13.44
N GLY A 66 3.82 8.57 14.02
CA GLY A 66 2.44 8.18 14.30
C GLY A 66 1.77 7.35 13.20
N ASP A 67 2.26 7.42 11.95
CA ASP A 67 1.81 6.51 10.89
C ASP A 67 2.32 5.09 11.16
N THR A 68 1.59 4.09 10.68
CA THR A 68 1.97 2.68 10.88
C THR A 68 1.82 1.89 9.59
N ILE A 69 2.69 0.90 9.41
CA ILE A 69 2.57 -0.13 8.37
C ILE A 69 2.85 -1.50 8.98
N THR A 70 2.08 -2.48 8.57
CA THR A 70 2.26 -3.88 8.96
C THR A 70 2.13 -4.77 7.74
N ARG A 71 2.82 -5.90 7.75
CA ARG A 71 2.57 -7.00 6.81
C ARG A 71 1.38 -7.81 7.32
N LEU A 72 0.43 -8.16 6.44
CA LEU A 72 -0.69 -9.04 6.78
C LEU A 72 -0.34 -10.51 6.55
N GLY A 73 0.31 -10.80 5.43
CA GLY A 73 0.71 -12.13 4.98
C GLY A 73 1.24 -12.04 3.55
N GLY A 74 1.96 -13.06 3.06
CA GLY A 74 2.45 -13.07 1.68
C GLY A 74 3.16 -11.76 1.30
N ASP A 75 2.68 -11.12 0.25
CA ASP A 75 3.09 -9.81 -0.30
C ASP A 75 2.14 -8.66 0.08
N GLU A 76 1.24 -8.88 1.02
CA GLU A 76 0.21 -7.93 1.42
C GLU A 76 0.61 -7.11 2.65
N PHE A 77 0.35 -5.81 2.60
CA PHE A 77 0.60 -4.85 3.67
C PHE A 77 -0.61 -3.98 3.94
N VAL A 78 -0.72 -3.50 5.18
CA VAL A 78 -1.70 -2.48 5.58
C VAL A 78 -0.99 -1.34 6.27
N ALA A 79 -1.24 -0.12 5.80
CA ALA A 79 -0.81 1.10 6.45
C ALA A 79 -2.00 1.88 7.01
N VAL A 80 -1.80 2.55 8.15
CA VAL A 80 -2.72 3.51 8.74
C VAL A 80 -1.98 4.84 8.80
N LEU A 81 -2.48 5.81 8.03
CA LEU A 81 -1.91 7.15 7.93
C LEU A 81 -2.82 8.13 8.69
N LEU A 82 -2.23 8.87 9.64
CA LEU A 82 -2.96 9.79 10.49
C LEU A 82 -3.01 11.20 9.87
N ASN A 83 -4.03 11.98 10.24
CA ASN A 83 -4.23 13.35 9.77
C ASN A 83 -4.28 13.47 8.24
N CYS A 84 -4.89 12.46 7.60
CA CYS A 84 -5.01 12.33 6.16
C CYS A 84 -6.41 12.75 5.71
N ASN A 85 -6.53 13.91 5.04
CA ASN A 85 -7.74 14.29 4.32
C ASN A 85 -7.63 13.94 2.83
N GLN A 86 -8.77 13.75 2.14
CA GLN A 86 -8.77 13.32 0.73
C GLN A 86 -7.97 14.24 -0.21
N GLY A 87 -7.90 15.54 0.06
CA GLY A 87 -7.21 16.52 -0.80
C GLY A 87 -5.68 16.56 -0.61
N SER A 88 -5.17 16.26 0.58
CA SER A 88 -3.74 16.39 0.91
C SER A 88 -2.99 15.07 1.00
N SER A 89 -3.67 13.94 0.84
CA SER A 89 -3.10 12.60 1.09
C SER A 89 -2.56 11.90 -0.15
N ALA A 90 -2.89 12.38 -1.35
CA ALA A 90 -2.44 11.79 -2.61
C ALA A 90 -0.91 11.67 -2.68
N ALA A 91 -0.18 12.69 -2.22
CA ALA A 91 1.28 12.66 -2.16
C ALA A 91 1.83 11.58 -1.22
N SER A 92 1.11 11.20 -0.16
CA SER A 92 1.53 10.10 0.72
C SER A 92 1.34 8.73 0.07
N PHE A 93 0.24 8.53 -0.66
CA PHE A 93 0.01 7.29 -1.40
C PHE A 93 1.02 7.12 -2.54
N GLN A 94 1.30 8.22 -3.24
CA GLN A 94 2.30 8.25 -4.29
C GLN A 94 3.70 7.91 -3.76
N ARG A 95 4.12 8.49 -2.62
CA ARG A 95 5.40 8.16 -1.99
C ARG A 95 5.51 6.69 -1.57
N LEU A 96 4.43 6.10 -1.06
CA LEU A 96 4.40 4.68 -0.72
C LEU A 96 4.57 3.80 -1.96
N LEU A 97 3.87 4.16 -3.05
CA LEU A 97 3.94 3.47 -4.32
C LEU A 97 5.35 3.54 -4.92
N GLU A 98 5.93 4.74 -4.97
CA GLU A 98 7.30 4.96 -5.45
C GLU A 98 8.33 4.19 -4.62
N ALA A 99 8.19 4.18 -3.29
CA ALA A 99 9.09 3.46 -2.40
C ALA A 99 9.02 1.94 -2.58
N ALA A 100 7.82 1.40 -2.84
CA ALA A 100 7.63 -0.01 -3.12
C ALA A 100 8.18 -0.40 -4.51
N SER A 101 8.04 0.48 -5.50
CA SER A 101 8.45 0.24 -6.89
C SER A 101 9.94 0.50 -7.17
N GLN A 102 10.71 0.96 -6.19
CA GLN A 102 12.17 1.12 -6.37
C GLN A 102 12.83 -0.23 -6.67
N PRO A 103 13.78 -0.32 -7.63
CA PRO A 103 14.51 -1.55 -7.90
C PRO A 103 15.24 -2.07 -6.66
N VAL A 104 15.25 -3.39 -6.46
CA VAL A 104 15.99 -4.05 -5.36
C VAL A 104 17.18 -4.80 -5.96
N GLN A 105 18.39 -4.41 -5.55
CA GLN A 105 19.59 -5.15 -5.92
C GLN A 105 19.81 -6.28 -4.93
N LEU A 106 19.92 -7.51 -5.43
CA LEU A 106 20.08 -8.70 -4.60
C LEU A 106 20.96 -9.72 -5.32
N ASN A 107 22.07 -10.12 -4.70
CA ASN A 107 23.01 -11.10 -5.25
C ASN A 107 23.43 -10.82 -6.71
N GLY A 108 23.68 -9.55 -7.04
CA GLY A 108 24.06 -9.12 -8.39
C GLY A 108 22.91 -9.06 -9.41
N SER A 109 21.68 -9.39 -9.02
CA SER A 109 20.47 -9.24 -9.85
C SER A 109 19.70 -7.98 -9.45
N VAL A 110 18.99 -7.39 -10.41
CA VAL A 110 18.06 -6.27 -10.16
C VAL A 110 16.63 -6.79 -10.28
N MET A 111 15.90 -6.71 -9.18
CA MET A 111 14.50 -7.15 -9.09
C MET A 111 13.58 -5.95 -9.19
N HIS A 112 12.56 -6.09 -10.02
CA HIS A 112 11.53 -5.08 -10.23
C HIS A 112 10.18 -5.63 -9.77
N VAL A 113 9.57 -4.94 -8.81
CA VAL A 113 8.18 -5.11 -8.43
C VAL A 113 7.50 -3.75 -8.50
N SER A 114 6.18 -3.75 -8.50
CA SER A 114 5.41 -2.53 -8.22
C SER A 114 4.38 -2.81 -7.13
N ALA A 115 3.53 -1.85 -6.80
CA ALA A 115 2.47 -2.06 -5.82
C ALA A 115 1.13 -1.53 -6.32
N SER A 116 0.08 -2.27 -5.98
CA SER A 116 -1.30 -1.83 -6.13
C SER A 116 -1.84 -1.44 -4.76
N LEU A 117 -2.46 -0.26 -4.68
CA LEU A 117 -2.90 0.35 -3.43
C LEU A 117 -4.42 0.55 -3.46
N GLY A 118 -5.07 0.24 -2.35
CA GLY A 118 -6.47 0.57 -2.09
C GLY A 118 -6.61 1.38 -0.84
N VAL A 119 -7.34 2.48 -0.91
CA VAL A 119 -7.43 3.47 0.17
C VAL A 119 -8.86 3.65 0.61
N THR A 120 -9.10 3.64 1.92
CA THR A 120 -10.36 4.13 2.50
C THR A 120 -10.08 5.14 3.60
N PHE A 121 -11.03 6.02 3.87
CA PHE A 121 -10.90 7.06 4.89
C PHE A 121 -11.83 6.80 6.07
N TYR A 122 -11.44 7.30 7.24
CA TYR A 122 -12.26 7.29 8.46
C TYR A 122 -12.09 8.63 9.22
N PRO A 123 -13.12 9.17 9.88
CA PRO A 123 -14.50 8.68 9.91
C PRO A 123 -15.24 8.86 8.57
N GLN A 124 -16.23 8.00 8.32
CA GLN A 124 -17.14 8.06 7.18
C GLN A 124 -18.52 8.58 7.62
N ALA A 125 -19.38 8.95 6.66
CA ALA A 125 -20.75 9.38 6.95
C ALA A 125 -21.57 8.28 7.64
N ASN A 126 -21.35 7.03 7.21
CA ASN A 126 -21.95 5.85 7.82
C ASN A 126 -21.01 5.25 8.87
N CYS A 127 -21.59 4.71 9.94
CA CYS A 127 -20.84 3.97 10.94
C CYS A 127 -20.28 2.70 10.30
N VAL A 128 -18.96 2.56 10.30
CA VAL A 128 -18.25 1.41 9.77
C VAL A 128 -17.30 0.85 10.81
N ASP A 129 -17.27 -0.47 10.91
CA ASP A 129 -16.27 -1.15 11.73
C ASP A 129 -14.95 -1.32 10.98
N THR A 130 -13.96 -1.88 11.67
CA THR A 130 -12.63 -2.00 11.08
C THR A 130 -12.51 -3.11 10.04
N GLU A 131 -13.35 -4.16 10.11
CA GLU A 131 -13.38 -5.21 9.09
C GLU A 131 -13.96 -4.67 7.79
N GLN A 132 -15.01 -3.85 7.88
CA GLN A 132 -15.60 -3.15 6.75
C GLN A 132 -14.59 -2.18 6.11
N LEU A 133 -13.83 -1.41 6.89
CA LEU A 133 -12.77 -0.53 6.35
C LEU A 133 -11.70 -1.33 5.60
N LEU A 134 -11.26 -2.46 6.15
CA LEU A 134 -10.28 -3.33 5.49
C LEU A 134 -10.83 -3.85 4.15
N ASN A 135 -12.06 -4.35 4.14
CA ASN A 135 -12.71 -4.87 2.94
C ASN A 135 -12.88 -3.77 1.87
N GLN A 136 -13.27 -2.55 2.25
CA GLN A 136 -13.36 -1.42 1.33
C GLN A 136 -12.00 -1.08 0.68
N ALA A 137 -10.93 -1.08 1.47
CA ALA A 137 -9.59 -0.84 0.95
C ALA A 137 -9.12 -1.98 0.04
N ASP A 138 -9.38 -3.23 0.39
CA ASP A 138 -9.10 -4.40 -0.45
C ASP A 138 -9.83 -4.31 -1.81
N GLN A 139 -11.13 -3.96 -1.81
CA GLN A 139 -11.90 -3.74 -3.05
C GLN A 139 -11.29 -2.65 -3.93
N ALA A 140 -10.87 -1.53 -3.34
CA ALA A 140 -10.20 -0.47 -4.07
C ALA A 140 -8.85 -0.93 -4.65
N MET A 141 -8.06 -1.68 -3.88
CA MET A 141 -6.79 -2.25 -4.33
C MET A 141 -7.00 -3.23 -5.49
N TYR A 142 -8.04 -4.06 -5.41
CA TYR A 142 -8.40 -4.97 -6.48
C TYR A 142 -8.73 -4.22 -7.79
N GLN A 143 -9.43 -3.08 -7.70
CA GLN A 143 -9.62 -2.22 -8.88
C GLN A 143 -8.31 -1.63 -9.42
N ALA A 144 -7.36 -1.26 -8.54
CA ALA A 144 -6.03 -0.84 -8.98
C ALA A 144 -5.31 -1.94 -9.78
N LYS A 145 -5.41 -3.20 -9.34
CA LYS A 145 -4.88 -4.36 -10.06
C LYS A 145 -5.53 -4.53 -11.44
N LEU A 146 -6.86 -4.48 -11.51
CA LEU A 146 -7.61 -4.61 -12.77
C LEU A 146 -7.30 -3.47 -13.74
N SER A 147 -7.04 -2.27 -13.22
CA SER A 147 -6.81 -1.06 -14.02
C SER A 147 -5.35 -0.92 -14.48
N GLY A 148 -4.54 -1.97 -14.37
CA GLY A 148 -3.19 -2.03 -14.91
C GLY A 148 -2.07 -1.86 -13.89
N LYS A 149 -2.33 -2.10 -12.60
CA LYS A 149 -1.31 -2.20 -11.53
C LYS A 149 -0.53 -0.91 -11.30
N ASN A 150 0.41 -0.91 -10.35
CA ASN A 150 1.29 0.24 -10.05
C ASN A 150 0.52 1.57 -9.89
N ARG A 151 -0.59 1.52 -9.16
CA ARG A 151 -1.44 2.69 -8.89
C ARG A 151 -2.20 2.53 -7.59
N TYR A 152 -2.82 3.61 -7.14
CA TYR A 152 -3.78 3.56 -6.04
C TYR A 152 -5.19 3.88 -6.52
N TYR A 153 -6.17 3.36 -5.79
CA TYR A 153 -7.58 3.68 -5.93
C TYR A 153 -8.16 4.03 -4.56
N ILE A 154 -9.08 5.00 -4.54
CA ILE A 154 -9.78 5.40 -3.32
C ILE A 154 -11.18 4.80 -3.35
N PHE A 155 -11.54 4.09 -2.29
CA PHE A 155 -12.91 3.63 -2.05
C PHE A 155 -13.83 4.82 -1.84
N LYS A 156 -14.95 4.82 -2.56
CA LYS A 156 -16.02 5.80 -2.48
C LYS A 156 -17.35 5.05 -2.45
N GLN A 157 -18.23 5.46 -1.53
CA GLN A 157 -19.47 4.76 -1.23
C GLN A 157 -20.49 4.82 -2.39
N ASP A 158 -20.37 5.81 -3.29
CA ASP A 158 -21.23 6.01 -4.47
C ASP A 158 -20.57 5.61 -5.81
N GLY A 159 -19.46 4.86 -5.77
CA GLY A 159 -18.71 4.43 -6.95
C GLY A 159 -17.24 4.82 -6.91
N ILE A 160 -16.38 3.94 -7.41
CA ILE A 160 -14.92 4.01 -7.30
C ILE A 160 -14.36 5.05 -8.29
N ASP A 161 -13.69 6.09 -7.81
CA ASP A 161 -13.20 7.18 -8.68
C ASP A 161 -11.99 7.92 -8.07
N ILE A 162 -10.77 7.53 -8.47
CA ILE A 162 -9.71 8.28 -9.19
C ILE A 162 -8.48 7.36 -9.31
N ALA A 163 -8.01 7.13 -10.53
CA ALA A 163 -6.68 6.60 -10.81
C ALA A 163 -5.66 7.75 -10.84
N ALA A 164 -4.58 7.67 -10.07
CA ALA A 164 -3.40 8.49 -10.37
C ALA A 164 -2.79 8.02 -11.71
N PRO A 165 -2.25 8.94 -12.54
CA PRO A 165 -1.67 8.57 -13.83
C PRO A 165 -0.50 7.61 -13.64
N LEU A 166 -0.29 6.75 -14.63
CA LEU A 166 0.97 6.03 -14.81
C LEU A 166 2.11 7.05 -14.77
N LEU A 167 3.01 6.96 -13.79
CA LEU A 167 4.34 7.52 -13.97
C LEU A 167 4.91 6.88 -15.24
N GLN A 168 5.13 7.68 -16.28
CA GLN A 168 6.07 7.30 -17.33
C GLN A 168 7.43 7.19 -16.64
N ILE A 169 7.78 5.98 -16.19
CA ILE A 169 9.16 5.66 -15.86
C ILE A 169 9.89 5.88 -17.18
N SER A 170 10.62 6.99 -17.27
CA SER A 170 11.52 7.25 -18.38
C SER A 170 12.58 6.17 -18.30
N VAL A 171 12.44 5.14 -19.14
CA VAL A 171 13.52 4.17 -19.35
C VAL A 171 14.71 4.99 -19.84
N PRO A 172 15.87 4.98 -19.16
CA PRO A 172 17.04 5.66 -19.67
C PRO A 172 17.32 5.15 -21.08
N GLN A 173 17.53 6.06 -22.05
CA GLN A 173 17.83 5.70 -23.44
C GLN A 173 19.09 4.81 -23.59
N SER A 174 19.84 4.57 -22.52
CA SER A 174 21.03 3.73 -22.47
C SER A 174 20.76 2.22 -22.55
N TRP A 175 19.51 1.75 -22.62
CA TRP A 175 19.18 0.30 -22.77
C TRP A 175 18.63 -0.06 -24.17
N ALA A 176 18.66 0.87 -25.12
CA ALA A 176 18.20 0.64 -26.48
C ALA A 176 19.32 0.30 -27.49
N ASN A 177 20.58 0.29 -27.05
CA ASN A 177 21.70 -0.16 -27.87
C ASN A 177 22.69 -0.91 -26.98
N ASP A 178 22.53 -2.23 -26.91
CA ASP A 178 23.59 -3.25 -26.93
C ASP A 178 22.94 -4.65 -27.09
#